data_AF-A0A392TNZ9-F1
#
_entry.id   AF-A0A392TNZ9-F1
#
_cell.length_a   1.000
_cell.length_b   1.000
_cell.length_c   1.000
_cell.angle_alpha   90.00
_cell.angle_beta   90.00
_cell.angle_gamma   90.00
#
_symmetry.space_group_name_H-M   'P 1'
#
loop_
_entity.id
_entity.type
_entity.pdbx_description
1 polymer ?
#
loop_
_entity_poly.entity_id
_entity_poly.type
_entity_poly.pdbx_seq_one_letter_code
_entity_poly.pdbx_strand_id
1 'polypeptide(L)' 'MAVDEPDAVYTLCLSILHHFVGSSVPISEKLNTLLQNL' A
#
# COMPACT_ATOMS: atom_id res chain seq x y z
N MET A 1 21.38 -5.35 5.21
CA MET A 1 20.07 -4.69 5.40
C MET A 1 19.01 -5.73 5.11
N ALA A 2 18.27 -6.16 6.13
CA ALA A 2 17.11 -7.00 5.89
C ALA A 2 16.14 -6.16 5.07
N VAL A 3 15.82 -6.59 3.86
CA VAL A 3 14.77 -5.97 3.07
C VAL A 3 13.50 -6.40 3.78
N ASP A 4 12.89 -5.49 4.53
CA ASP A 4 11.61 -5.75 5.20
C ASP A 4 10.63 -6.23 4.14
N GLU A 5 10.24 -7.49 4.26
CA GLU A 5 9.31 -8.14 3.36
C GLU A 5 7.99 -7.36 3.42
N PRO A 6 7.39 -6.96 2.29
CA PRO A 6 6.21 -6.12 2.30
C PRO A 6 5.10 -6.81 3.09
N ASP A 7 4.65 -6.16 4.16
CA ASP A 7 3.61 -6.63 5.07
C ASP A 7 2.40 -7.17 4.26
N ALA A 8 1.86 -8.32 4.67
CA ALA A 8 0.66 -8.90 4.08
C ALA A 8 -0.51 -7.90 4.05
N VAL A 9 -0.62 -7.05 5.08
CA VAL A 9 -1.62 -5.97 5.15
C VAL A 9 -1.34 -4.91 4.09
N TYR A 10 -0.08 -4.49 3.94
CA TYR A 10 0.33 -3.54 2.91
C TYR A 10 -0.02 -4.06 1.50
N THR A 11 0.33 -5.32 1.22
CA THR A 11 0.07 -5.96 -0.07
C THR A 11 -1.43 -6.08 -0.37
N LEU A 12 -2.25 -6.43 0.64
CA LEU A 12 -3.70 -6.51 0.51
C LEU A 12 -4.30 -5.13 0.20
N CYS A 13 -3.95 -4.12 0.99
CA CYS A 13 -4.47 -2.76 0.81
C CYS A 13 -4.05 -2.19 -0.55
N LEU A 14 -2.80 -2.40 -0.97
CA LEU A 14 -2.33 -1.98 -2.28
C LEU A 14 -3.12 -2.66 -3.40
N SER A 15 -3.35 -3.97 -3.31
CA SER A 15 -4.09 -4.73 -4.33
C SER A 15 -5.54 -4.27 -4.47
N ILE A 16 -6.23 -4.02 -3.35
CA ILE A 16 -7.59 -3.48 -3.33
C ILE A 16 -7.62 -2.10 -3.99
N LEU A 17 -6.76 -1.18 -3.54
CA LEU A 17 -6.72 0.19 -4.06
C LEU A 17 -6.39 0.21 -5.55
N HIS A 18 -5.47 -0.63 -6.00
CA HIS A 18 -5.11 -0.73 -7.40
C HIS A 18 -6.27 -1.26 -8.27
N HIS A 19 -7.07 -2.18 -7.74
CA HIS A 19 -8.25 -2.72 -8.43
C HIS A 19 -9.38 -1.68 -8.57
N PHE A 20 -9.66 -0.90 -7.52
CA PHE A 20 -10.80 0.02 -7.50
C PHE A 20 -10.48 1.44 -7.99
N VAL A 21 -9.25 1.92 -7.79
CA VAL A 21 -8.85 3.30 -8.10
C VAL A 21 -8.00 3.37 -9.38
N GLY A 22 -7.32 2.29 -9.75
CA GLY A 22 -6.41 2.23 -10.90
C GLY A 22 -5.01 2.79 -10.61
N SER A 23 -4.09 2.62 -11.55
CA SER A 23 -2.65 2.85 -11.36
C SER A 23 -2.18 4.30 -11.55
N SER A 24 -3.09 5.24 -11.79
CA SER A 24 -2.74 6.64 -12.10
C SER A 24 -2.46 7.50 -10.86
N VAL A 25 -2.76 6.98 -9.67
CA VAL A 25 -2.55 7.66 -8.39
C VAL A 25 -1.34 7.03 -7.70
N PRO A 26 -0.46 7.80 -7.02
CA PRO A 26 0.63 7.25 -6.20
C PRO A 26 0.05 6.59 -4.94
N ILE A 27 -0.58 5.43 -5.13
CA ILE A 27 -1.33 4.70 -4.11
C ILE A 27 -0.40 4.24 -2.98
N SER A 28 0.83 3.83 -3.31
CA SER A 28 1.84 3.38 -2.34
C SER A 28 2.19 4.46 -1.30
N GLU A 29 2.33 5.72 -1.71
CA GLU A 29 2.62 6.85 -0.82
C GLU A 29 1.45 7.14 0.12
N LYS A 30 0.22 7.18 -0.43
CA LYS A 30 -0.99 7.41 0.37
C LYS A 30 -1.30 6.25 1.31
N LEU A 31 -1.02 5.03 0.88
CA LEU A 31 -1.19 3.82 1.69
C LEU A 31 -0.25 3.82 2.89
N ASN A 32 1.01 4.20 2.69
CA ASN A 32 1.96 4.36 3.80
C ASN A 32 1.45 5.38 4.82
N THR A 33 0.92 6.52 4.37
CA THR A 33 0.30 7.50 5.29
C THR A 33 -0.91 6.92 6.02
N LEU A 34 -1.79 6.17 5.34
CA LEU A 34 -2.95 5.55 5.99
C LEU A 34 -2.52 4.56 7.08
N LEU A 35 -1.59 3.67 6.78
CA LEU A 35 -1.13 2.64 7.72
C LEU A 35 -0.39 3.23 8.93
N GLN A 36 0.27 4.39 8.77
CA GLN A 36 0.91 5.11 9.87
C GLN A 36 -0.09 5.81 10.81
N ASN A 37 -1.34 6.02 10.39
CA ASN A 37 -2.37 6.72 11.15
C ASN A 37 -3.47 5.78 11.71
N LEU A 38 -3.34 4.47 11.48
CA LEU A 38 -4.18 3.41 12.08
C LEU A 38 -3.56 2.95 13.40
#